data_AF-A0A085BK95-F1
#
_entry.id   AF-A0A085BK95-F1
#
_cell.length_a   1.000
_cell.length_b   1.000
_cell.length_c   1.000
_cell.angle_alpha   90.00
_cell.angle_beta   90.00
_cell.angle_gamma   90.00
#
_symmetry.space_group_name_H-M   'P 1'
#
loop_
_entity.id
_entity.type
_entity.pdbx_description
1 polymer ?
#
loop_
_entity_poly.entity_id
_entity_poly.type
_entity_poly.pdbx_seq_one_letter_code
_entity_poly.pdbx_strand_id
1 'polypeptide(L)'
;MNIEKLKKLETDSTIINKYIGVSSFGHNRIIYLPLVIGIGLLMFVAMAFFSDLTETVGMTMLIVLVAVGLLCFGLVKIIADSTKKKLLATTNIAPISVAKIIVGNATERVFYCIYTTDENRHDESFIDRIAEKIDIATENPQTPMDKEIAILFRPDFIKPNEFAKKLPLAFTENIVVWRKQVSFVASPKTVNEKIREEGDKFPMVTIIPENARFLSDYYTD
;
A
#
# COMPACT_ATOMS: atom_id res chain seq x y z
N MET A 1 22.29 1.74 -3.45
CA MET A 1 21.28 1.57 -4.51
C MET A 1 21.63 2.45 -5.72
N ASN A 2 21.22 2.11 -6.96
CA ASN A 2 21.53 2.94 -8.14
C ASN A 2 20.52 4.09 -8.26
N ILE A 3 20.87 5.25 -7.71
CA ILE A 3 20.00 6.44 -7.66
C ILE A 3 19.62 6.96 -9.06
N GLU A 4 20.53 6.88 -10.03
CA GLU A 4 20.24 7.31 -11.40
C GLU A 4 19.19 6.41 -12.07
N LYS A 5 19.21 5.10 -11.79
CA LYS A 5 18.15 4.17 -12.22
C LYS A 5 16.80 4.56 -11.60
N LEU A 6 16.77 4.94 -10.32
CA LEU A 6 15.53 5.37 -9.66
C LEU A 6 14.94 6.61 -10.31
N LYS A 7 15.75 7.66 -10.48
CA LYS A 7 15.32 8.91 -11.12
C LYS A 7 14.78 8.68 -12.53
N LYS A 8 15.40 7.78 -13.30
CA LYS A 8 14.91 7.41 -14.64
C LYS A 8 13.51 6.77 -14.55
N LEU A 9 13.32 5.85 -13.61
CA LEU A 9 12.03 5.17 -13.39
C LEU A 9 10.93 6.13 -12.88
N GLU A 10 11.28 7.20 -12.16
CA GLU A 10 10.30 8.19 -11.69
C GLU A 10 9.55 8.87 -12.85
N THR A 11 10.22 8.99 -14.01
CA THR A 11 9.69 9.62 -15.22
C THR A 11 9.17 8.62 -16.26
N ASP A 12 9.26 7.32 -15.98
CA ASP A 12 8.79 6.30 -16.91
C ASP A 12 7.26 6.26 -16.93
N SER A 13 6.68 6.65 -18.07
CA SER A 13 5.23 6.66 -18.29
C SER A 13 4.58 5.29 -18.07
N THR A 14 5.31 4.18 -18.28
CA THR A 14 4.84 2.81 -18.04
C THR A 14 4.64 2.55 -16.56
N ILE A 15 5.62 2.95 -15.74
CA ILE A 15 5.57 2.86 -14.28
C ILE A 15 4.46 3.77 -13.74
N ILE A 16 4.40 5.01 -14.20
CA ILE A 16 3.37 5.98 -13.81
C ILE A 16 1.96 5.41 -14.10
N ASN A 17 1.70 4.94 -15.31
CA ASN A 17 0.40 4.37 -15.69
C ASN A 17 0.02 3.13 -14.87
N LYS A 18 0.98 2.22 -14.65
CA LYS A 18 0.79 1.01 -13.84
C LYS A 18 0.39 1.34 -12.42
N TYR A 19 1.15 2.21 -11.76
CA TYR A 19 0.94 2.50 -10.34
C TYR A 19 -0.21 3.48 -10.08
N ILE A 20 -0.54 4.37 -11.02
CA ILE A 20 -1.76 5.19 -10.92
C ILE A 20 -3.01 4.31 -10.96
N GLY A 21 -3.03 3.29 -11.85
CA GLY A 21 -4.15 2.35 -11.91
C GLY A 21 -4.39 1.61 -10.59
N VAL A 22 -3.32 1.25 -9.87
CA VAL A 22 -3.42 0.62 -8.54
C VAL A 22 -3.81 1.64 -7.47
N SER A 23 -3.32 2.87 -7.58
CA SER A 23 -3.54 3.94 -6.59
C SER A 23 -4.96 4.53 -6.64
N SER A 24 -5.60 4.52 -7.81
CA SER A 24 -6.95 5.09 -7.99
C SER A 24 -8.03 4.38 -7.16
N PHE A 25 -7.89 3.08 -6.95
CA PHE A 25 -8.81 2.29 -6.11
C PHE A 25 -8.68 2.64 -4.62
N GLY A 26 -7.46 2.91 -4.14
CA GLY A 26 -7.20 3.20 -2.72
C GLY A 26 -7.46 4.65 -2.33
N HIS A 27 -7.39 5.59 -3.28
CA HIS A 27 -7.54 7.02 -3.02
C HIS A 27 -8.97 7.39 -2.57
N ASN A 28 -9.98 6.79 -3.20
CA ASN A 28 -11.36 7.19 -2.98
C ASN A 28 -12.12 6.14 -2.15
N ARG A 29 -12.15 6.34 -0.83
CA ARG A 29 -12.87 5.45 0.09
C ARG A 29 -14.37 5.34 -0.21
N ILE A 30 -14.95 6.30 -0.95
CA ILE A 30 -16.34 6.27 -1.40
C ILE A 30 -16.60 5.07 -2.33
N ILE A 31 -15.58 4.57 -3.04
CA ILE A 31 -15.69 3.37 -3.90
C ILE A 31 -16.14 2.14 -3.10
N TYR A 32 -15.77 2.04 -1.81
CA TYR A 32 -16.12 0.88 -0.99
C TYR A 32 -17.61 0.78 -0.68
N LEU A 33 -18.33 1.90 -0.62
CA LEU A 33 -19.76 1.89 -0.29
C LEU A 33 -20.60 1.13 -1.34
N PRO A 34 -20.60 1.51 -2.64
CA PRO A 34 -21.31 0.75 -3.65
C PRO A 34 -20.76 -0.67 -3.79
N LEU A 35 -19.44 -0.89 -3.59
CA LEU A 35 -18.86 -2.23 -3.66
C LEU A 35 -19.44 -3.16 -2.58
N VAL A 36 -19.48 -2.72 -1.32
CA VAL A 36 -20.02 -3.50 -0.20
C VAL A 36 -21.51 -3.74 -0.37
N ILE A 37 -22.28 -2.73 -0.81
CA ILE A 37 -23.71 -2.89 -1.11
C ILE A 37 -23.91 -3.93 -2.21
N GLY A 38 -23.18 -3.81 -3.34
CA GLY A 38 -23.29 -4.74 -4.45
C GLY A 38 -22.97 -6.19 -4.06
N ILE A 39 -21.89 -6.39 -3.30
CA ILE A 39 -21.52 -7.72 -2.77
C ILE A 39 -22.60 -8.24 -1.83
N GLY A 40 -23.07 -7.44 -0.88
CA GLY A 40 -24.10 -7.85 0.09
C GLY A 40 -25.41 -8.25 -0.59
N LEU A 41 -25.83 -7.49 -1.61
CA LEU A 41 -27.03 -7.80 -2.41
C LEU A 41 -26.88 -9.12 -3.17
N LEU A 42 -25.74 -9.35 -3.83
CA LEU A 42 -25.50 -10.61 -4.55
C LEU A 42 -25.37 -11.81 -3.60
N MET A 43 -24.75 -11.63 -2.44
CA MET A 43 -24.68 -12.68 -1.41
C MET A 43 -26.07 -13.03 -0.88
N PHE A 44 -26.92 -12.02 -0.65
CA PHE A 44 -28.31 -12.26 -0.25
C PHE A 44 -29.11 -13.00 -1.33
N VAL A 45 -28.97 -12.60 -2.60
CA VAL A 45 -29.60 -13.32 -3.72
C VAL A 45 -29.13 -14.77 -3.77
N ALA A 46 -27.83 -15.01 -3.67
CA ALA A 46 -27.28 -16.36 -3.65
C ALA A 46 -27.84 -17.19 -2.47
N MET A 47 -27.86 -16.62 -1.27
CA MET A 47 -28.46 -17.27 -0.09
C MET A 47 -29.94 -17.58 -0.31
N ALA A 48 -30.70 -16.66 -0.91
CA ALA A 48 -32.12 -16.87 -1.18
C ALA A 48 -32.37 -18.05 -2.14
N PHE A 49 -31.50 -18.24 -3.14
CA PHE A 49 -31.55 -19.40 -4.04
C PHE A 49 -31.10 -20.70 -3.36
N PHE A 50 -30.00 -20.68 -2.60
CA PHE A 50 -29.47 -21.90 -1.96
C PHE A 50 -30.27 -22.37 -0.75
N SER A 51 -31.03 -21.47 -0.10
CA SER A 51 -31.88 -21.77 1.06
C SER A 51 -33.37 -21.87 0.70
N ASP A 52 -33.70 -21.94 -0.59
CA ASP A 52 -35.08 -22.10 -1.09
C ASP A 52 -36.07 -21.02 -0.60
N LEU A 53 -35.55 -19.82 -0.31
CA LEU A 53 -36.32 -18.65 0.12
C LEU A 53 -36.96 -17.91 -1.07
N THR A 54 -36.84 -18.45 -2.28
CA THR A 54 -37.32 -17.84 -3.53
C THR A 54 -38.83 -17.60 -3.52
N GLU A 55 -39.61 -18.48 -2.90
CA GLU A 55 -41.07 -18.31 -2.75
C GLU A 55 -41.43 -17.19 -1.76
N THR A 56 -40.62 -17.00 -0.71
CA THR A 56 -40.85 -15.98 0.32
C THR A 56 -40.45 -14.59 -0.16
N VAL A 57 -39.31 -14.49 -0.86
CA VAL A 57 -38.77 -13.21 -1.35
C VAL A 57 -39.42 -12.80 -2.68
N GLY A 58 -39.80 -13.78 -3.51
CA GLY A 58 -40.38 -13.56 -4.83
C GLY A 58 -39.33 -13.29 -5.91
N MET A 59 -39.48 -13.96 -7.07
CA MET A 59 -38.53 -13.87 -8.19
C MET A 59 -38.34 -12.44 -8.73
N THR A 60 -39.40 -11.64 -8.78
CA THR A 60 -39.33 -10.25 -9.22
C THR A 60 -38.41 -9.42 -8.34
N MET A 61 -38.45 -9.63 -7.02
CA MET A 61 -37.60 -8.91 -6.08
C MET A 61 -36.14 -9.32 -6.24
N LEU A 62 -35.86 -10.62 -6.40
CA LEU A 62 -34.51 -11.13 -6.65
C LEU A 62 -33.89 -10.54 -7.93
N ILE A 63 -34.67 -10.44 -9.01
CA ILE A 63 -34.23 -9.79 -10.26
C ILE A 63 -33.86 -8.33 -10.03
N VAL A 64 -34.68 -7.58 -9.28
CA VAL A 64 -34.39 -6.18 -8.95
C VAL A 64 -33.10 -6.06 -8.12
N LEU A 65 -32.89 -6.92 -7.13
CA LEU A 65 -31.67 -6.91 -6.31
C LEU A 65 -30.42 -7.21 -7.14
N VAL A 66 -30.50 -8.13 -8.10
CA VAL A 66 -29.40 -8.38 -9.06
C VAL A 66 -29.13 -7.15 -9.92
N ALA A 67 -30.17 -6.51 -10.46
CA ALA A 67 -30.02 -5.31 -11.27
C ALA A 67 -29.38 -4.15 -10.48
N VAL A 68 -29.81 -3.92 -9.24
CA VAL A 68 -29.22 -2.93 -8.34
C VAL A 68 -27.77 -3.29 -8.01
N GLY A 69 -27.48 -4.57 -7.74
CA GLY A 69 -26.12 -5.05 -7.52
C GLY A 69 -25.20 -4.76 -8.70
N LEU A 70 -25.64 -5.05 -9.94
CA LEU A 70 -24.90 -4.75 -11.16
C LEU A 70 -24.67 -3.24 -11.34
N LEU A 71 -25.66 -2.39 -11.05
CA LEU A 71 -25.52 -0.94 -11.08
C LEU A 71 -24.46 -0.46 -10.08
N CYS A 72 -24.40 -1.04 -8.88
CA CYS A 72 -23.35 -0.72 -7.91
C CYS A 72 -21.94 -1.00 -8.45
N PHE A 73 -21.71 -2.13 -9.13
CA PHE A 73 -20.42 -2.41 -9.78
C PHE A 73 -20.12 -1.46 -10.94
N GLY A 74 -21.15 -1.04 -11.68
CA GLY A 74 -21.02 0.01 -12.70
C GLY A 74 -20.55 1.35 -12.11
N LEU A 75 -21.12 1.76 -10.98
CA LEU A 75 -20.70 2.96 -10.25
C LEU A 75 -19.26 2.86 -9.75
N VAL A 76 -18.85 1.71 -9.20
CA VAL A 76 -17.45 1.46 -8.80
C VAL A 76 -16.50 1.72 -9.96
N LYS A 77 -16.81 1.19 -11.15
CA LYS A 77 -15.99 1.39 -12.35
C LYS A 77 -15.90 2.88 -12.74
N ILE A 78 -17.02 3.59 -12.77
CA ILE A 78 -17.05 5.02 -13.11
C ILE A 78 -16.20 5.84 -12.13
N ILE A 79 -16.33 5.59 -10.83
CA ILE A 79 -15.56 6.32 -9.81
C ILE A 79 -14.07 5.99 -9.95
N ALA A 80 -13.71 4.72 -10.15
CA ALA A 80 -12.31 4.30 -10.32
C ALA A 80 -11.67 4.93 -11.56
N ASP A 81 -12.39 4.97 -12.70
CA ASP A 81 -11.93 5.58 -13.95
C ASP A 81 -11.79 7.10 -13.81
N SER A 82 -12.73 7.75 -13.12
CA SER A 82 -12.67 9.19 -12.84
C SER A 82 -11.47 9.55 -11.97
N THR A 83 -11.25 8.79 -10.89
CA THR A 83 -10.06 8.96 -10.03
C THR A 83 -8.77 8.72 -10.80
N LYS A 84 -8.73 7.67 -11.64
CA LYS A 84 -7.56 7.37 -12.49
C LYS A 84 -7.26 8.53 -13.44
N LYS A 85 -8.26 9.09 -14.12
CA LYS A 85 -8.10 10.24 -15.01
C LYS A 85 -7.59 11.48 -14.26
N LYS A 86 -8.14 11.77 -13.08
CA LYS A 86 -7.66 12.88 -12.24
C LYS A 86 -6.20 12.71 -11.83
N LEU A 87 -5.85 11.51 -11.34
CA LEU A 87 -4.47 11.20 -10.96
C LEU A 87 -3.51 11.29 -12.16
N LEU A 88 -3.90 10.78 -13.33
CA LEU A 88 -3.08 10.90 -14.55
C LEU A 88 -2.88 12.36 -14.97
N ALA A 89 -3.91 13.20 -14.83
CA ALA A 89 -3.81 14.61 -15.18
C ALA A 89 -2.92 15.42 -14.22
N THR A 90 -2.75 14.98 -12.97
CA THR A 90 -1.97 15.69 -11.95
C THR A 90 -0.59 15.08 -11.69
N THR A 91 -0.35 13.84 -12.12
CA THR A 91 0.85 13.08 -11.78
C THR A 91 1.76 12.97 -12.98
N ASN A 92 2.73 13.88 -13.06
CA ASN A 92 3.78 13.85 -14.10
C ASN A 92 4.98 12.97 -13.72
N ILE A 93 5.08 12.61 -12.44
CA ILE A 93 6.19 11.86 -11.86
C ILE A 93 5.58 10.84 -10.89
N ALA A 94 6.06 9.60 -10.91
CA ALA A 94 5.79 8.63 -9.86
C ALA A 94 6.94 8.70 -8.84
N PRO A 95 6.77 9.32 -7.66
CA PRO A 95 7.87 9.47 -6.71
C PRO A 95 8.36 8.08 -6.31
N ILE A 96 9.66 7.86 -6.48
CA ILE A 96 10.33 6.64 -6.05
C ILE A 96 11.19 7.01 -4.85
N SER A 97 11.06 6.24 -3.80
CA SER A 97 11.79 6.44 -2.55
C SER A 97 12.65 5.23 -2.26
N VAL A 98 13.80 5.48 -1.65
CA VAL A 98 14.55 4.48 -0.91
C VAL A 98 13.72 4.12 0.32
N ALA A 99 13.41 2.83 0.45
CA ALA A 99 12.84 2.26 1.65
C ALA A 99 13.86 1.34 2.31
N LYS A 100 13.72 1.15 3.62
CA LYS A 100 14.57 0.22 4.39
C LYS A 100 13.71 -0.66 5.28
N ILE A 101 14.03 -1.96 5.32
CA ILE A 101 13.44 -2.91 6.25
C ILE A 101 13.94 -2.60 7.67
N ILE A 102 13.03 -2.56 8.63
CA ILE A 102 13.34 -2.38 10.06
C ILE A 102 13.19 -3.73 10.79
N VAL A 103 12.02 -4.33 10.69
CA VAL A 103 11.70 -5.60 11.34
C VAL A 103 10.92 -6.48 10.38
N GLY A 104 11.08 -7.78 10.47
CA GLY A 104 10.42 -8.69 9.55
C GLY A 104 10.25 -10.12 10.03
N ASN A 105 9.31 -10.80 9.40
CA ASN A 105 9.16 -12.23 9.44
C ASN A 105 9.72 -12.82 8.15
N ALA A 106 10.94 -13.38 8.22
CA ALA A 106 11.61 -13.97 7.08
C ALA A 106 10.84 -15.18 6.50
N THR A 107 10.16 -15.96 7.35
CA THR A 107 9.37 -17.13 6.94
C THR A 107 8.16 -16.71 6.10
N GLU A 108 7.43 -15.69 6.55
CA GLU A 108 6.27 -15.15 5.82
C GLU A 108 6.68 -14.18 4.71
N ARG A 109 7.96 -13.75 4.67
CA ARG A 109 8.50 -12.73 3.76
C ARG A 109 7.73 -11.41 3.86
N VAL A 110 7.37 -11.03 5.08
CA VAL A 110 6.62 -9.81 5.39
C VAL A 110 7.43 -8.95 6.34
N PHE A 111 7.56 -7.67 6.01
CA PHE A 111 8.48 -6.76 6.68
C PHE A 111 7.81 -5.42 6.94
N TYR A 112 8.11 -4.81 8.09
CA TYR A 112 7.88 -3.39 8.30
C TYR A 112 9.07 -2.61 7.78
N CYS A 113 8.79 -1.66 6.91
CA CYS A 113 9.77 -0.79 6.32
C CYS A 113 9.43 0.68 6.58
N ILE A 114 10.44 1.53 6.45
CA ILE A 114 10.28 2.98 6.43
C ILE A 114 10.66 3.56 5.07
N TYR A 115 10.06 4.70 4.73
CA TYR A 115 10.41 5.49 3.55
C TYR A 115 9.93 6.93 3.75
N THR A 116 10.43 7.84 2.93
CA THR A 116 9.96 9.23 2.85
C THR A 116 9.64 9.60 1.41
N THR A 117 8.67 10.50 1.23
CA THR A 117 8.31 11.08 -0.06
C THR A 117 8.84 12.50 -0.24
N ASP A 118 9.52 13.04 0.78
CA ASP A 118 10.05 14.40 0.78
C ASP A 118 11.33 14.51 -0.08
N GLU A 119 12.03 15.63 0.01
CA GLU A 119 13.31 15.86 -0.69
C GLU A 119 14.37 14.80 -0.37
N ASN A 120 14.31 14.18 0.80
CA ASN A 120 15.22 13.13 1.27
C ASN A 120 14.85 11.72 0.76
N ARG A 121 13.90 11.57 -0.17
CA ARG A 121 13.44 10.24 -0.66
C ARG A 121 14.53 9.38 -1.28
N HIS A 122 15.62 9.98 -1.75
CA HIS A 122 16.79 9.27 -2.29
C HIS A 122 18.01 9.29 -1.35
N ASP A 123 17.90 9.93 -0.18
CA ASP A 123 18.98 10.01 0.79
C ASP A 123 19.02 8.74 1.64
N GLU A 124 19.92 7.82 1.27
CA GLU A 124 20.13 6.58 2.01
C GLU A 124 20.61 6.84 3.44
N SER A 125 21.45 7.86 3.66
CA SER A 125 22.00 8.19 4.99
C SER A 125 20.92 8.75 5.92
N PHE A 126 19.97 9.52 5.39
CA PHE A 126 18.78 9.92 6.14
C PHE A 126 17.97 8.70 6.59
N ILE A 127 17.66 7.78 5.67
CA ILE A 127 16.89 6.58 5.98
C ILE A 127 17.62 5.69 6.99
N ASP A 128 18.92 5.49 6.83
CA ASP A 128 19.73 4.68 7.74
C ASP A 128 19.75 5.29 9.16
N ARG A 129 19.87 6.62 9.28
CA ARG A 129 19.80 7.32 10.58
C ARG A 129 18.44 7.17 11.28
N ILE A 130 17.34 7.28 10.52
CA ILE A 130 16.00 7.09 11.10
C ILE A 130 15.79 5.64 11.52
N ALA A 131 16.31 4.67 10.74
CA ALA A 131 16.26 3.26 11.10
C ALA A 131 17.00 2.96 12.41
N GLU A 132 18.23 3.46 12.55
CA GLU A 132 19.00 3.31 13.79
C GLU A 132 18.26 3.88 15.01
N LYS A 133 17.64 5.06 14.86
CA LYS A 133 16.80 5.64 15.93
C LYS A 133 15.61 4.74 16.29
N ILE A 134 14.98 4.10 15.32
CA ILE A 134 13.88 3.16 15.55
C ILE A 134 14.40 1.94 16.29
N ASP A 135 15.54 1.37 15.88
CA ASP A 135 16.14 0.21 16.52
C ASP A 135 16.41 0.50 18.00
N ILE A 136 17.08 1.62 18.31
CA ILE A 136 17.32 2.07 19.70
C ILE A 136 16.01 2.22 20.48
N ALA A 137 15.00 2.88 19.89
CA ALA A 137 13.70 3.10 20.54
C ALA A 137 12.93 1.79 20.79
N THR A 138 13.09 0.79 19.91
CA THR A 138 12.44 -0.51 20.04
C THR A 138 13.12 -1.43 21.05
N GLU A 139 14.46 -1.41 21.11
CA GLU A 139 15.23 -2.24 22.03
C GLU A 139 15.15 -1.75 23.48
N ASN A 140 15.17 -0.43 23.69
CA ASN A 140 15.20 0.16 25.02
C ASN A 140 14.33 1.44 25.14
N PRO A 141 13.00 1.31 25.14
CA PRO A 141 12.10 2.46 25.13
C PRO A 141 12.11 3.24 26.46
N GLN A 142 12.66 4.45 26.43
CA GLN A 142 12.76 5.32 27.63
C GLN A 142 11.65 6.37 27.68
N THR A 143 11.34 6.99 26.54
CA THR A 143 10.39 8.08 26.44
C THR A 143 8.99 7.60 25.99
N PRO A 144 7.92 8.40 26.19
CA PRO A 144 6.61 8.10 25.62
C PRO A 144 6.64 7.92 24.10
N MET A 145 7.50 8.68 23.41
CA MET A 145 7.67 8.59 21.96
C MET A 145 8.38 7.28 21.57
N ASP A 146 9.39 6.84 22.32
CA ASP A 146 10.03 5.56 22.06
C ASP A 146 9.05 4.40 22.22
N LYS A 147 8.18 4.48 23.23
CA LYS A 147 7.10 3.49 23.43
C LYS A 147 6.11 3.48 22.26
N GLU A 148 5.76 4.65 21.72
CA GLU A 148 4.92 4.75 20.52
C GLU A 148 5.60 4.10 19.30
N ILE A 149 6.89 4.37 19.08
CA ILE A 149 7.70 3.74 18.02
C ILE A 149 7.78 2.23 18.22
N ALA A 150 8.06 1.76 19.43
CA ALA A 150 8.12 0.34 19.76
C ALA A 150 6.78 -0.38 19.51
N ILE A 151 5.66 0.30 19.71
CA ILE A 151 4.33 -0.23 19.35
C ILE A 151 4.17 -0.30 17.83
N LEU A 152 4.60 0.73 17.09
CA LEU A 152 4.50 0.77 15.62
C LEU A 152 5.35 -0.31 14.92
N PHE A 153 6.44 -0.76 15.54
CA PHE A 153 7.35 -1.78 15.00
C PHE A 153 7.34 -3.08 15.79
N ARG A 154 6.29 -3.32 16.59
CA ARG A 154 6.06 -4.63 17.17
C ARG A 154 6.01 -5.70 16.05
N PRO A 155 6.57 -6.90 16.23
CA PRO A 155 6.58 -7.94 15.20
C PRO A 155 5.20 -8.64 15.09
N ASP A 156 4.14 -7.86 14.91
CA ASP A 156 2.77 -8.30 14.74
C ASP A 156 2.32 -8.07 13.28
N PHE A 157 2.74 -8.96 12.38
CA PHE A 157 2.51 -8.84 10.92
C PHE A 157 1.07 -9.17 10.51
N ILE A 158 0.09 -8.48 11.09
CA ILE A 158 -1.32 -8.86 11.03
C ILE A 158 -1.96 -8.46 9.69
N LYS A 159 -1.40 -7.49 8.94
CA LYS A 159 -2.10 -6.84 7.80
C LYS A 159 -1.17 -6.43 6.63
N PRO A 160 -0.87 -7.33 5.66
CA PRO A 160 0.00 -7.03 4.51
C PRO A 160 -0.52 -5.92 3.58
N ASN A 161 -1.78 -5.51 3.73
CA ASN A 161 -2.41 -4.42 2.97
C ASN A 161 -2.71 -3.17 3.83
N GLU A 162 -2.06 -3.03 4.98
CA GLU A 162 -2.21 -1.83 5.80
C GLU A 162 -1.73 -0.59 5.03
N PHE A 163 -2.51 0.48 5.11
CA PHE A 163 -2.05 1.80 4.69
C PHE A 163 -0.86 2.22 5.56
N ALA A 164 0.07 2.96 4.98
CA ALA A 164 1.23 3.43 5.70
C ALA A 164 0.80 4.35 6.85
N LYS A 165 1.49 4.22 7.98
CA LYS A 165 1.31 5.06 9.16
C LYS A 165 2.44 6.07 9.20
N LYS A 166 2.10 7.33 9.46
CA LYS A 166 3.10 8.38 9.65
C LYS A 166 3.78 8.21 10.99
N LEU A 167 5.11 8.32 11.02
CA LEU A 167 5.87 8.39 12.27
C LEU A 167 5.70 9.78 12.92
N PRO A 168 5.82 9.90 14.25
CA PRO A 168 5.78 11.20 14.92
C PRO A 168 6.83 12.17 14.35
N LEU A 169 6.41 13.37 13.96
CA LEU A 169 7.32 14.35 13.33
C LEU A 169 8.49 14.76 14.24
N ALA A 170 8.24 14.86 15.54
CA ALA A 170 9.28 15.15 16.52
C ALA A 170 10.36 14.05 16.58
N PHE A 171 9.99 12.80 16.24
CA PHE A 171 10.94 11.70 16.14
C PHE A 171 11.80 11.80 14.87
N THR A 172 11.23 12.33 13.78
CA THR A 172 11.81 12.29 12.44
C THR A 172 12.38 13.64 11.98
N GLU A 173 12.85 14.48 12.91
CA GLU A 173 13.47 15.78 12.59
C GLU A 173 12.52 16.70 11.78
N ASN A 174 11.21 16.59 12.04
CA ASN A 174 10.12 17.26 11.30
C ASN A 174 9.98 16.87 9.82
N ILE A 175 10.63 15.79 9.39
CA ILE A 175 10.49 15.23 8.03
C ILE A 175 9.42 14.14 8.04
N VAL A 176 8.60 14.06 6.98
CA VAL A 176 7.55 13.05 6.90
C VAL A 176 8.16 11.70 6.57
N VAL A 177 8.16 10.79 7.56
CA VAL A 177 8.54 9.39 7.37
C VAL A 177 7.34 8.50 7.60
N TRP A 178 7.17 7.54 6.70
CA TRP A 178 6.08 6.60 6.71
C TRP A 178 6.59 5.20 7.05
N ARG A 179 5.84 4.49 7.88
CA ARG A 179 6.00 3.07 8.16
C ARG A 179 4.97 2.28 7.37
N LYS A 180 5.40 1.23 6.68
CA LYS A 180 4.49 0.34 5.92
C LYS A 180 4.86 -1.13 6.06
N GLN A 181 3.85 -2.00 6.04
CA GLN A 181 4.04 -3.43 5.87
C GLN A 181 4.18 -3.76 4.38
N VAL A 182 5.28 -4.43 4.01
CA VAL A 182 5.54 -4.87 2.63
C VAL A 182 5.70 -6.39 2.64
N SER A 183 4.99 -7.04 1.72
CA SER A 183 5.11 -8.48 1.48
C SER A 183 5.93 -8.73 0.21
N PHE A 184 6.98 -9.53 0.34
CA PHE A 184 7.79 -9.99 -0.79
C PHE A 184 7.40 -11.41 -1.22
N VAL A 185 6.27 -11.95 -0.76
CA VAL A 185 5.83 -13.33 -1.08
C VAL A 185 5.80 -13.57 -2.59
N ALA A 186 5.28 -12.62 -3.36
CA ALA A 186 5.20 -12.70 -4.82
C ALA A 186 6.52 -12.39 -5.55
N SER A 187 7.57 -11.97 -4.85
CA SER A 187 8.86 -11.64 -5.46
C SER A 187 9.73 -12.90 -5.62
N PRO A 188 10.53 -13.03 -6.70
CA PRO A 188 11.54 -14.09 -6.81
C PRO A 188 12.48 -14.12 -5.60
N LYS A 189 13.02 -15.29 -5.25
CA LYS A 189 13.97 -15.42 -4.13
C LYS A 189 15.22 -14.56 -4.31
N THR A 190 15.68 -14.44 -5.55
CA THR A 190 16.84 -13.61 -5.94
C THR A 190 16.66 -12.13 -5.61
N VAL A 191 15.42 -11.63 -5.56
CA VAL A 191 15.15 -10.23 -5.17
C VAL A 191 15.42 -10.01 -3.70
N ASN A 192 15.05 -10.96 -2.83
CA ASN A 192 15.32 -10.85 -1.39
C ASN A 192 16.82 -10.88 -1.10
N GLU A 193 17.59 -11.68 -1.85
CA GLU A 193 19.05 -11.73 -1.74
C GLU A 193 19.67 -10.39 -2.12
N LYS A 194 19.25 -9.80 -3.25
CA LYS A 194 19.69 -8.45 -3.68
C LYS A 194 19.36 -7.37 -2.65
N ILE A 195 18.15 -7.38 -2.06
CA ILE A 195 17.76 -6.42 -1.02
C ILE A 195 18.70 -6.50 0.19
N ARG A 196 19.09 -7.72 0.60
CA ARG A 196 20.04 -7.92 1.70
C ARG A 196 21.44 -7.42 1.34
N GLU A 197 21.89 -7.67 0.11
CA GLU A 197 23.16 -7.14 -0.40
C GLU A 197 23.17 -5.60 -0.45
N GLU A 198 22.03 -4.97 -0.70
CA GLU A 198 21.85 -3.51 -0.65
C GLU A 198 21.63 -2.95 0.77
N GLY A 199 21.88 -3.73 1.83
CA GLY A 199 21.77 -3.29 3.22
C GLY A 199 20.32 -3.14 3.69
N ASP A 200 19.48 -4.07 3.27
CA ASP A 200 18.04 -4.13 3.53
C ASP A 200 17.25 -2.93 2.97
N LYS A 201 17.83 -2.26 1.97
CA LYS A 201 17.25 -1.15 1.24
C LYS A 201 16.64 -1.61 -0.07
N PHE A 202 15.55 -0.97 -0.48
CA PHE A 202 14.84 -1.30 -1.70
C PHE A 202 13.99 -0.12 -2.19
N PRO A 203 13.66 -0.05 -3.49
CA PRO A 203 12.84 1.02 -4.01
C PRO A 203 11.34 0.79 -3.79
N MET A 204 10.66 1.87 -3.45
CA MET A 204 9.21 1.96 -3.37
C MET A 204 8.68 3.07 -4.25
N VAL A 205 7.52 2.88 -4.85
CA VAL A 205 6.81 3.91 -5.61
C VAL A 205 5.61 4.42 -4.83
N THR A 206 5.41 5.74 -4.86
CA THR A 206 4.60 6.50 -3.90
C THR A 206 3.79 7.62 -4.57
N ILE A 207 2.80 7.27 -5.40
CA ILE A 207 1.85 8.26 -5.95
C ILE A 207 0.93 8.81 -4.85
N ILE A 208 0.53 7.94 -3.93
CA ILE A 208 -0.19 8.28 -2.71
C ILE A 208 0.69 7.78 -1.57
N PRO A 209 1.18 8.66 -0.68
CA PRO A 209 2.12 8.26 0.37
C PRO A 209 1.60 7.08 1.19
N GLU A 210 0.35 7.12 1.66
CA GLU A 210 -0.23 6.03 2.46
C GLU A 210 -0.30 4.69 1.71
N ASN A 211 -0.29 4.72 0.38
CA ASN A 211 -0.45 3.56 -0.47
C ASN A 211 0.83 3.16 -1.23
N ALA A 212 2.01 3.46 -0.68
CA ALA A 212 3.30 3.06 -1.24
C ALA A 212 3.37 1.56 -1.61
N ARG A 213 4.14 1.21 -2.65
CA ARG A 213 4.30 -0.17 -3.11
C ARG A 213 5.76 -0.48 -3.41
N PHE A 214 6.14 -1.74 -3.20
CA PHE A 214 7.42 -2.26 -3.67
C PHE A 214 7.53 -2.11 -5.20
N LEU A 215 8.69 -1.62 -5.67
CA LEU A 215 9.00 -1.48 -7.08
C LEU A 215 9.83 -2.66 -7.57
N SER A 216 9.16 -3.76 -7.93
CA SER A 216 9.82 -4.96 -8.45
C SER A 216 10.54 -4.70 -9.78
N ASP A 217 10.05 -3.75 -10.58
CA ASP A 217 10.61 -3.39 -11.89
C ASP A 217 12.05 -2.85 -11.80
N TYR A 218 12.53 -2.43 -10.61
CA TYR A 218 13.92 -2.07 -10.41
C TYR A 218 14.88 -3.28 -10.52
N TYR A 219 14.39 -4.49 -10.25
CA TYR A 219 15.19 -5.71 -10.26
C TYR A 219 15.12 -6.51 -11.56
N THR A 220 14.27 -6.07 -12.48
CA THR A 220 14.22 -6.58 -13.87
C THR A 220 15.18 -5.76 -14.73
N ASP A 221 15.91 -6.44 -15.60
CA ASP A 221 16.78 -5.84 -16.61
C ASP A 221 16.00 -5.44 -17.85
#